data_AF-A0AAE6WQ44-F1
#
_entry.id   AF-A0AAE6WQ44-F1
#
_cell.length_a   1.000
_cell.length_b   1.000
_cell.length_c   1.000
_cell.angle_alpha   90.00
_cell.angle_beta   90.00
_cell.angle_gamma   90.00
#
_symmetry.space_group_name_H-M   'P 1'
#
loop_
_entity.id
_entity.type
_entity.pdbx_description
1 polymer ?
#
loop_
_entity_poly.entity_id
_entity_poly.type
_entity_poly.pdbx_seq_one_letter_code
_entity_poly.pdbx_strand_id
1 'polypeptide(L)'
;MSQKFTVRPRMRKVESLTSYILRVGTANYFDYKRILKMVNTKRNNKDIWRRTFRFDVFVDGRIDMFRLSKLLKISEYEIQSMTFMPLVNKLIEEGHYTSEQILIALPKLIEINKRYFCPLCLKEQGYYKLLWQVKEIDMCNIHLCRLQSSCQNCMELQPYISENLAIMQCKYCHSKLTTQGIQKIEDEKEINYQSEKYIKWNYMLNKKSRIAPRITGVPSDKIISYSILYAANAPEEEYNFRKIKSKIREDYIHRIIRFVNGEDSPQHVTFPQLINILEALQISIHDFAQLKVPPIFIRSIPKNQDTRNKHCLTPWCSSYKTNVTMRKIEHISHLQEKKIRYYNAHVCTNCFMKYGINAETEEWQQVGNRIVKIELVRDLLNFGINRKQIHRDTKIPEKELTEIFGYLVQHKLLRSDLCEQYTPTNQPEDLVSVFKQLINESGTLFKNAKKMFGMSRSEYFYYFSSKKVQYYFLFESYEDKKRYKRVSKGIWTDRVLKELKEFKQKDQEISIKYIAASLNCTPELLGIYGLREIIDKAREEQRKCRLSRLEIEYRTKIDRYFDQCEINNKGILFKDIYELIGRRQTYIKEYMPKLSEWISTQVKNYKNKRHVDKRK
;
A
#
# COMPACT_ATOMS: atom_id res chain seq x y z
N MET A 1 34.47 -36.81 -8.49
CA MET A 1 34.33 -37.36 -7.12
C MET A 1 33.13 -36.70 -6.44
N SER A 2 32.13 -37.46 -5.98
CA SER A 2 30.97 -36.89 -5.27
C SER A 2 31.42 -36.38 -3.90
N GLN A 3 31.56 -35.06 -3.75
CA GLN A 3 31.75 -34.44 -2.44
C GLN A 3 30.59 -34.87 -1.53
N LYS A 4 30.91 -35.45 -0.37
CA LYS A 4 29.96 -35.88 0.66
C LYS A 4 30.53 -35.47 2.02
N PHE A 5 29.69 -35.07 2.97
CA PHE A 5 30.15 -34.81 4.34
C PHE A 5 30.57 -36.12 5.00
N THR A 6 31.65 -36.11 5.78
CA THR A 6 32.16 -37.31 6.46
C THR A 6 31.30 -37.66 7.66
N VAL A 7 31.01 -36.66 8.51
CA VAL A 7 30.13 -36.80 9.67
C VAL A 7 28.71 -36.35 9.33
N ARG A 8 27.71 -37.19 9.63
CA ARG A 8 26.30 -36.90 9.31
C ARG A 8 25.46 -37.20 10.56
N PRO A 9 25.15 -36.19 11.39
CA PRO A 9 24.29 -36.38 12.55
C PRO A 9 22.96 -37.02 12.14
N ARG A 10 22.37 -37.85 13.01
CA ARG A 10 21.04 -38.41 12.74
C ARG A 10 19.99 -37.29 12.72
N MET A 11 19.14 -37.32 11.71
CA MET A 11 17.94 -36.46 11.61
C MET A 11 17.04 -36.70 12.82
N ARG A 12 16.50 -35.62 13.40
CA ARG A 12 15.57 -35.70 14.52
C ARG A 12 14.14 -35.47 14.05
N LYS A 13 13.18 -36.07 14.75
CA LYS A 13 11.75 -35.87 14.47
C LYS A 13 11.40 -34.39 14.67
N VAL A 14 10.64 -33.81 13.73
CA VAL A 14 10.21 -32.40 13.69
C VAL A 14 11.33 -31.33 13.68
N GLU A 15 12.57 -31.73 13.41
CA GLU A 15 13.70 -30.80 13.23
C GLU A 15 13.51 -29.92 11.99
N SER A 16 13.93 -28.65 12.07
CA SER A 16 13.97 -27.77 10.88
C SER A 16 15.20 -28.05 10.02
N LEU A 17 15.09 -27.86 8.70
CA LEU A 17 16.21 -28.10 7.78
C LEU A 17 17.41 -27.23 8.13
N THR A 18 17.17 -25.97 8.48
CA THR A 18 18.24 -25.06 8.95
C THR A 18 18.92 -25.53 10.22
N SER A 19 18.19 -26.13 11.18
CA SER A 19 18.79 -26.75 12.38
C SER A 19 19.67 -27.93 12.01
N TYR A 20 19.18 -28.78 11.11
CA TYR A 20 19.94 -29.94 10.64
C TYR A 20 21.23 -29.53 9.91
N ILE A 21 21.15 -28.53 9.02
CA ILE A 21 22.32 -27.98 8.31
C ILE A 21 23.34 -27.41 9.30
N LEU A 22 22.91 -26.68 10.34
CA LEU A 22 23.80 -26.18 11.38
C LEU A 22 24.55 -27.32 12.08
N ARG A 23 23.84 -28.37 12.50
CA ARG A 23 24.46 -29.53 13.16
C ARG A 23 25.43 -30.28 12.24
N VAL A 24 25.08 -30.44 10.96
CA VAL A 24 25.99 -31.01 9.95
C VAL A 24 27.23 -30.14 9.78
N GLY A 25 27.06 -28.81 9.71
CA GLY A 25 28.16 -27.86 9.64
C GLY A 25 29.11 -27.99 10.82
N THR A 26 28.60 -27.91 12.05
CA THR A 26 29.40 -28.07 13.27
C THR A 26 30.13 -29.40 13.31
N ALA A 27 29.46 -30.51 12.97
CA ALA A 27 30.05 -31.84 13.00
C ALA A 27 31.18 -32.05 11.97
N ASN A 28 31.26 -31.21 10.94
CA ASN A 28 32.30 -31.25 9.91
C ASN A 28 33.23 -30.03 9.96
N TYR A 29 33.11 -29.14 10.95
CA TYR A 29 33.82 -27.86 11.01
C TYR A 29 33.60 -26.97 9.77
N PHE A 30 32.37 -26.97 9.23
CA PHE A 30 31.91 -26.14 8.12
C PHE A 30 30.90 -25.09 8.58
N ASP A 31 31.08 -23.86 8.10
CA ASP A 31 30.06 -22.79 8.17
C ASP A 31 28.84 -23.19 7.32
N TYR A 32 27.62 -23.00 7.84
CA TYR A 32 26.37 -23.32 7.14
C TYR A 32 26.29 -22.61 5.77
N LYS A 33 26.86 -21.41 5.65
CA LYS A 33 26.96 -20.64 4.41
C LYS A 33 27.77 -21.37 3.35
N ARG A 34 28.83 -22.09 3.73
CA ARG A 34 29.62 -22.90 2.80
C ARG A 34 28.78 -24.06 2.27
N ILE A 35 28.05 -24.75 3.16
CA ILE A 35 27.13 -25.82 2.77
C ILE A 35 26.10 -25.30 1.76
N LEU A 36 25.46 -24.17 2.07
CA LEU A 36 24.46 -23.56 1.21
C LEU A 36 25.03 -23.12 -0.14
N LYS A 37 26.26 -22.57 -0.17
CA LYS A 37 26.94 -22.21 -1.41
C LYS A 37 27.19 -23.42 -2.31
N MET A 38 27.46 -24.60 -1.72
CA MET A 38 27.65 -25.83 -2.48
C MET A 38 26.36 -26.30 -3.15
N VAL A 39 25.20 -26.03 -2.57
CA VAL A 39 23.90 -26.51 -3.10
C VAL A 39 23.08 -25.42 -3.78
N ASN A 40 23.62 -24.21 -3.90
CA ASN A 40 22.88 -23.08 -4.44
C ASN A 40 22.72 -23.17 -5.97
N THR A 41 21.50 -22.97 -6.48
CA THR A 41 21.18 -22.98 -7.91
C THR A 41 21.37 -21.63 -8.61
N LYS A 42 21.47 -20.51 -7.86
CA LYS A 42 21.56 -19.15 -8.42
C LYS A 42 22.92 -18.50 -8.17
N ARG A 43 23.56 -17.96 -9.22
CA ARG A 43 24.89 -17.30 -9.15
C ARG A 43 24.97 -16.10 -8.19
N ASN A 44 23.85 -15.44 -7.89
CA ASN A 44 23.85 -14.22 -7.08
C ASN A 44 23.65 -14.49 -5.57
N ASN A 45 24.76 -14.58 -4.83
CA ASN A 45 24.78 -14.93 -3.41
C ASN A 45 24.14 -13.84 -2.49
N LYS A 46 24.04 -12.58 -2.93
CA LYS A 46 23.59 -11.47 -2.06
C LYS A 46 22.13 -11.58 -1.60
N ASP A 47 21.25 -12.14 -2.44
CA ASP A 47 19.82 -12.31 -2.10
C ASP A 47 19.55 -13.47 -1.15
N ILE A 48 20.45 -14.45 -1.10
CA ILE A 48 20.30 -15.69 -0.33
C ILE A 48 20.47 -15.39 1.16
N TRP A 49 21.51 -14.62 1.50
CA TRP A 49 21.82 -14.28 2.89
C TRP A 49 20.77 -13.39 3.54
N ARG A 50 20.00 -12.63 2.75
CA ARG A 50 18.92 -11.77 3.25
C ARG A 50 17.64 -12.53 3.59
N ARG A 51 17.50 -13.79 3.17
CA ARG A 51 16.23 -14.55 3.26
C ARG A 51 16.47 -16.02 3.62
N THR A 52 17.30 -16.28 4.62
CA THR A 52 17.68 -17.64 5.07
C THR A 52 16.49 -18.47 5.56
N PHE A 53 15.42 -17.85 6.05
CA PHE A 53 14.16 -18.54 6.37
C PHE A 53 13.57 -19.33 5.19
N ARG A 54 13.91 -18.94 3.95
CA ARG A 54 13.39 -19.62 2.76
C ARG A 54 13.84 -21.07 2.66
N PHE A 55 14.94 -21.45 3.31
CA PHE A 55 15.37 -22.84 3.35
C PHE A 55 14.41 -23.74 4.11
N ASP A 56 13.72 -23.21 5.12
CA ASP A 56 12.69 -23.97 5.83
C ASP A 56 11.32 -23.88 5.14
N VAL A 57 11.16 -23.05 4.09
CA VAL A 57 9.85 -22.73 3.47
C VAL A 57 9.71 -23.26 2.06
N PHE A 58 10.63 -22.88 1.19
CA PHE A 58 10.57 -23.12 -0.24
C PHE A 58 11.97 -23.38 -0.76
N VAL A 59 12.35 -24.66 -0.73
CA VAL A 59 13.70 -25.10 -1.08
C VAL A 59 13.91 -25.00 -2.60
N ASP A 60 12.83 -25.24 -3.36
CA ASP A 60 12.84 -25.28 -4.81
C ASP A 60 13.17 -23.91 -5.42
N GLY A 61 14.08 -23.91 -6.39
CA GLY A 61 14.54 -22.70 -7.07
C GLY A 61 15.60 -21.87 -6.31
N ARG A 62 16.07 -22.32 -5.14
CA ARG A 62 17.23 -21.73 -4.43
C ARG A 62 18.29 -22.76 -4.05
N ILE A 63 17.87 -23.96 -3.65
CA ILE A 63 18.75 -25.09 -3.36
C ILE A 63 18.47 -26.18 -4.40
N ASP A 64 19.54 -26.76 -4.93
CA ASP A 64 19.54 -28.00 -5.68
C ASP A 64 19.31 -29.14 -4.68
N MET A 65 18.05 -29.58 -4.60
CA MET A 65 17.61 -30.66 -3.69
C MET A 65 18.36 -31.96 -3.91
N PHE A 66 18.61 -32.31 -5.18
CA PHE A 66 19.35 -33.51 -5.55
C PHE A 66 20.80 -33.44 -5.05
N ARG A 67 21.46 -32.28 -5.23
CA ARG A 67 22.82 -32.07 -4.74
C ARG A 67 22.87 -32.07 -3.20
N LEU A 68 21.90 -31.45 -2.54
CA LEU A 68 21.80 -31.46 -1.09
C LEU A 68 21.57 -32.88 -0.55
N SER A 69 20.66 -33.64 -1.16
CA SER A 69 20.43 -35.06 -0.87
C SER A 69 21.71 -35.89 -0.99
N LYS A 70 22.47 -35.72 -2.08
CA LYS A 70 23.76 -36.41 -2.27
C LYS A 70 24.81 -36.03 -1.23
N LEU A 71 24.93 -34.75 -0.90
CA LEU A 71 25.89 -34.27 0.12
C LEU A 71 25.58 -34.82 1.51
N LEU A 72 24.29 -34.85 1.86
CA LEU A 72 23.81 -35.24 3.17
C LEU A 72 23.50 -36.74 3.31
N LYS A 73 23.49 -37.50 2.20
CA LYS A 73 23.06 -38.91 2.14
C LYS A 73 21.70 -39.15 2.81
N ILE A 74 20.75 -38.26 2.56
CA ILE A 74 19.35 -38.41 2.98
C ILE A 74 18.47 -38.18 1.76
N SER A 75 17.29 -38.80 1.73
CA SER A 75 16.37 -38.65 0.61
C SER A 75 15.83 -37.22 0.51
N GLU A 76 15.44 -36.80 -0.68
CA GLU A 76 14.77 -35.49 -0.87
C GLU A 76 13.48 -35.41 -0.06
N TYR A 77 12.78 -36.54 0.12
CA TYR A 77 11.59 -36.64 0.96
C TYR A 77 11.90 -36.31 2.44
N GLU A 78 12.97 -36.88 3.00
CA GLU A 78 13.40 -36.58 4.37
C GLU A 78 13.79 -35.11 4.52
N ILE A 79 14.48 -34.52 3.54
CA ILE A 79 14.80 -33.09 3.52
C ILE A 79 13.52 -32.25 3.53
N GLN A 80 12.57 -32.56 2.64
CA GLN A 80 11.30 -31.85 2.57
C GLN A 80 10.51 -31.94 3.87
N SER A 81 10.56 -33.08 4.57
CA SER A 81 9.88 -33.27 5.86
C SER A 81 10.39 -32.35 6.99
N MET A 82 11.59 -31.78 6.83
CA MET A 82 12.16 -30.78 7.75
C MET A 82 11.82 -29.33 7.34
N THR A 83 10.89 -29.14 6.40
CA THR A 83 10.50 -27.82 5.86
C THR A 83 8.97 -27.70 5.78
N PHE A 84 8.48 -26.51 5.43
CA PHE A 84 7.07 -26.27 5.09
C PHE A 84 6.70 -26.72 3.66
N MET A 85 7.62 -27.34 2.90
CA MET A 85 7.35 -27.86 1.55
C MET A 85 6.14 -28.80 1.48
N PRO A 86 5.88 -29.71 2.44
CA PRO A 86 4.68 -30.54 2.39
C PRO A 86 3.37 -29.74 2.33
N LEU A 87 3.31 -28.61 3.04
CA LEU A 87 2.19 -27.69 2.97
C LEU A 87 2.18 -26.94 1.62
N VAL A 88 3.33 -26.41 1.21
CA VAL A 88 3.44 -25.66 -0.06
C VAL A 88 3.06 -26.51 -1.26
N ASN A 89 3.58 -27.73 -1.35
CA ASN A 89 3.29 -28.64 -2.44
C ASN A 89 1.80 -28.96 -2.52
N LYS A 90 1.13 -29.21 -1.39
CA LYS A 90 -0.33 -29.40 -1.42
C LYS A 90 -1.06 -28.19 -1.96
N LEU A 91 -0.71 -26.99 -1.51
CA LEU A 91 -1.34 -25.76 -1.96
C LEU A 91 -1.13 -25.50 -3.47
N ILE A 92 0.01 -25.92 -4.03
CA ILE A 92 0.34 -25.76 -5.46
C ILE A 92 -0.21 -26.91 -6.31
N GLU A 93 0.04 -28.16 -5.92
CA GLU A 93 -0.40 -29.38 -6.63
C GLU A 93 -1.92 -29.52 -6.64
N GLU A 94 -2.61 -29.09 -5.58
CA GLU A 94 -4.08 -28.99 -5.56
C GLU A 94 -4.59 -27.77 -6.35
N GLY A 95 -3.72 -27.02 -7.03
CA GLY A 95 -4.06 -25.92 -7.92
C GLY A 95 -4.68 -24.71 -7.22
N HIS A 96 -4.50 -24.58 -5.91
CA HIS A 96 -5.08 -23.49 -5.11
C HIS A 96 -4.22 -22.22 -5.12
N TYR A 97 -2.91 -22.35 -5.31
CA TYR A 97 -1.96 -21.24 -5.25
C TYR A 97 -0.83 -21.37 -6.27
N THR A 98 -0.29 -20.22 -6.72
CA THR A 98 0.98 -20.16 -7.44
C THR A 98 2.17 -20.07 -6.48
N SER A 99 3.37 -20.41 -6.97
CA SER A 99 4.63 -20.26 -6.23
C SER A 99 4.84 -18.83 -5.71
N GLU A 100 4.51 -17.81 -6.51
CA GLU A 100 4.62 -16.40 -6.11
C GLU A 100 3.66 -16.06 -4.98
N GLN A 101 2.42 -16.55 -5.05
CA GLN A 101 1.40 -16.32 -4.02
C GLN A 101 1.83 -16.91 -2.68
N ILE A 102 2.41 -18.11 -2.67
CA ILE A 102 2.93 -18.76 -1.46
C ILE A 102 4.06 -17.94 -0.82
N LEU A 103 4.99 -17.42 -1.63
CA LEU A 103 6.10 -16.60 -1.14
C LEU A 103 5.65 -15.30 -0.47
N ILE A 104 4.44 -14.83 -0.77
CA ILE A 104 3.82 -13.65 -0.14
C ILE A 104 2.96 -14.05 1.07
N ALA A 105 2.26 -15.19 0.97
CA ALA A 105 1.29 -15.63 1.97
C ALA A 105 1.94 -16.26 3.21
N LEU A 106 2.87 -17.20 3.03
CA LEU A 106 3.42 -17.98 4.15
C LEU A 106 4.19 -17.13 5.18
N PRO A 107 5.01 -16.12 4.80
CA PRO A 107 5.67 -15.23 5.77
C PRO A 107 4.71 -14.47 6.71
N LYS A 108 3.42 -14.44 6.40
CA LYS A 108 2.41 -13.89 7.31
C LYS A 108 2.12 -14.85 8.48
N LEU A 109 2.24 -16.16 8.27
CA LEU A 109 1.96 -17.22 9.25
C LEU A 109 3.18 -17.69 10.04
N ILE A 110 4.37 -17.49 9.50
CA ILE A 110 5.63 -17.93 10.13
C ILE A 110 6.53 -16.74 10.46
N GLU A 111 7.31 -16.87 11.53
CA GLU A 111 8.42 -16.00 11.86
C GLU A 111 9.58 -16.24 10.88
N ILE A 112 10.14 -15.13 10.37
CA ILE A 112 11.16 -15.15 9.31
C ILE A 112 12.45 -14.42 9.70
N ASN A 113 12.43 -13.65 10.80
CA ASN A 113 13.53 -12.78 11.20
C ASN A 113 14.34 -13.37 12.37
N LYS A 114 13.66 -14.01 13.31
CA LYS A 114 14.24 -14.50 14.56
C LYS A 114 13.98 -15.99 14.76
N ARG A 115 14.81 -16.63 15.57
CA ARG A 115 14.67 -18.05 15.91
C ARG A 115 14.00 -18.19 17.26
N TYR A 116 12.86 -18.87 17.30
CA TYR A 116 12.26 -19.35 18.54
C TYR A 116 12.85 -20.68 19.01
N PHE A 117 12.98 -20.84 20.33
CA PHE A 117 13.51 -22.03 20.98
C PHE A 117 12.93 -22.26 22.38
N CYS A 118 13.05 -23.50 22.85
CA CYS A 118 12.82 -23.88 24.25
C CYS A 118 14.16 -24.27 24.89
N PRO A 119 14.62 -23.60 25.96
CA PRO A 119 15.91 -23.91 26.62
C PRO A 119 16.05 -25.38 27.02
N LEU A 120 14.98 -25.98 27.53
CA LEU A 120 14.97 -27.38 27.99
C LEU A 120 15.09 -28.37 26.82
N CYS A 121 14.31 -28.20 25.75
CA CYS A 121 14.47 -29.02 24.53
C CYS A 121 15.87 -28.88 23.93
N LEU A 122 16.46 -27.67 23.93
CA LEU A 122 17.83 -27.48 23.44
C LEU A 122 18.84 -28.23 24.32
N LYS A 123 18.65 -28.22 25.65
CA LYS A 123 19.51 -28.94 26.60
C LYS A 123 19.43 -30.46 26.42
N GLU A 124 18.22 -30.99 26.24
CA GLU A 124 17.96 -32.43 26.14
C GLU A 124 18.31 -33.00 24.76
N GLN A 125 18.01 -32.25 23.70
CA GLN A 125 17.99 -32.80 22.34
C GLN A 125 18.96 -32.11 21.37
N GLY A 126 19.32 -30.85 21.63
CA GLY A 126 20.30 -30.11 20.84
C GLY A 126 19.87 -29.76 19.41
N TYR A 127 18.59 -29.45 19.17
CA TYR A 127 18.10 -29.02 17.85
C TYR A 127 16.88 -28.09 17.94
N TYR A 128 16.59 -27.35 16.86
CA TYR A 128 15.43 -26.47 16.76
C TYR A 128 14.31 -27.13 15.96
N LYS A 129 13.07 -27.01 16.45
CA LYS A 129 11.89 -27.56 15.76
C LYS A 129 11.37 -26.61 14.69
N LEU A 130 10.89 -27.17 13.58
CA LEU A 130 10.28 -26.39 12.48
C LEU A 130 9.05 -25.60 12.96
N LEU A 131 8.16 -26.26 13.70
CA LEU A 131 6.89 -25.67 14.17
C LEU A 131 7.06 -24.48 15.12
N TRP A 132 8.22 -24.32 15.78
CA TRP A 132 8.48 -23.14 16.60
C TRP A 132 8.58 -21.85 15.78
N GLN A 133 8.71 -21.93 14.46
CA GLN A 133 8.67 -20.76 13.60
C GLN A 133 7.25 -20.38 13.18
N VAL A 134 6.22 -21.12 13.58
CA VAL A 134 4.83 -20.72 13.34
C VAL A 134 4.44 -19.63 14.34
N LYS A 135 3.94 -18.48 13.87
CA LYS A 135 3.68 -17.31 14.75
C LYS A 135 2.64 -17.56 15.83
N GLU A 136 1.65 -18.40 15.55
CA GLU A 136 0.61 -18.72 16.53
C GLU A 136 1.07 -19.75 17.58
N ILE A 137 2.22 -20.43 17.37
CA ILE A 137 2.79 -21.37 18.33
C ILE A 137 3.78 -20.61 19.21
N ASP A 138 3.43 -20.45 20.49
CA ASP A 138 4.23 -19.69 21.46
C ASP A 138 4.65 -20.52 22.68
N MET A 139 4.26 -21.81 22.72
CA MET A 139 4.52 -22.73 23.81
C MET A 139 5.26 -23.97 23.32
N CYS A 140 6.18 -24.49 24.11
CA CYS A 140 6.75 -25.81 23.91
C CYS A 140 5.76 -26.91 24.31
N ASN A 141 5.35 -27.75 23.37
CA ASN A 141 4.43 -28.86 23.64
C ASN A 141 4.99 -30.05 24.45
N ILE A 142 6.26 -29.99 24.85
CA ILE A 142 6.91 -31.00 25.70
C ILE A 142 7.06 -30.48 27.12
N HIS A 143 7.62 -29.27 27.25
CA HIS A 143 7.97 -28.68 28.55
C HIS A 143 6.95 -27.68 29.07
N LEU A 144 5.89 -27.41 28.30
CA LEU A 144 4.80 -26.50 28.63
C LEU A 144 5.30 -25.12 29.10
N CYS A 145 6.33 -24.60 28.41
CA CYS A 145 6.91 -23.30 28.69
C CYS A 145 6.83 -22.39 27.47
N ARG A 146 6.78 -21.07 27.67
CA ARG A 146 6.81 -20.10 26.58
C ARG A 146 8.11 -20.24 25.77
N LEU A 147 7.98 -20.21 24.45
CA LEU A 147 9.10 -20.19 23.52
C LEU A 147 9.81 -18.83 23.60
N GLN A 148 11.14 -18.88 23.55
CA GLN A 148 11.99 -17.70 23.65
C GLN A 148 12.60 -17.38 22.30
N SER A 149 12.78 -16.09 22.03
CA SER A 149 13.51 -15.61 20.85
C SER A 149 14.67 -14.68 21.18
N SER A 150 14.77 -14.22 22.43
CA SER A 150 15.84 -13.36 22.94
C SER A 150 16.75 -14.15 23.88
N CYS A 151 18.00 -13.71 23.99
CA CYS A 151 18.89 -14.19 25.03
C CYS A 151 18.57 -13.49 26.36
N GLN A 152 18.39 -14.22 27.46
CA GLN A 152 18.13 -13.59 28.76
C GLN A 152 19.33 -12.86 29.37
N ASN A 153 20.55 -13.13 28.90
CA ASN A 153 21.76 -12.46 29.40
C ASN A 153 21.98 -11.08 28.74
N CYS A 154 21.80 -10.97 27.42
CA CYS A 154 22.04 -9.72 26.69
C CYS A 154 20.78 -9.12 26.03
N MET A 155 19.62 -9.74 26.22
CA MET A 155 18.31 -9.34 25.67
C MET A 155 18.19 -9.31 24.14
N GLU A 156 19.27 -9.56 23.41
CA GLU A 156 19.27 -9.58 21.94
C GLU A 156 18.46 -10.74 21.35
N LEU A 157 17.71 -10.42 20.29
CA LEU A 157 16.95 -11.38 19.50
C LEU A 157 17.89 -12.29 18.71
N GLN A 158 17.73 -13.60 18.87
CA GLN A 158 18.50 -14.57 18.11
C GLN A 158 18.05 -14.54 16.64
N PRO A 159 18.97 -14.35 15.69
CA PRO A 159 18.60 -14.35 14.28
C PRO A 159 18.08 -15.73 13.88
N TYR A 160 17.38 -15.80 12.75
CA TYR A 160 16.87 -17.07 12.23
C TYR A 160 17.97 -18.15 12.12
N ILE A 161 19.14 -17.82 11.60
CA ILE A 161 20.27 -18.76 11.51
C ILE A 161 21.59 -18.06 11.85
N SER A 162 22.47 -18.75 12.56
CA SER A 162 23.81 -18.30 12.95
C SER A 162 24.64 -19.49 13.42
N GLU A 163 25.96 -19.40 13.27
CA GLU A 163 26.90 -20.44 13.71
C GLU A 163 26.79 -20.76 15.20
N ASN A 164 26.71 -19.73 16.05
CA ASN A 164 26.57 -19.91 17.50
C ASN A 164 25.33 -20.72 17.89
N LEU A 165 24.25 -20.66 17.09
CA LEU A 165 23.03 -21.41 17.37
C LEU A 165 23.24 -22.91 17.20
N ALA A 166 24.21 -23.34 16.39
CA ALA A 166 24.54 -24.74 16.19
C ALA A 166 25.08 -25.41 17.46
N ILE A 167 25.75 -24.62 18.31
CA ILE A 167 26.27 -25.02 19.63
C ILE A 167 25.42 -24.47 20.79
N MET A 168 24.17 -24.06 20.49
CA MET A 168 23.18 -23.57 21.46
C MET A 168 23.67 -22.37 22.29
N GLN A 169 24.39 -21.45 21.66
CA GLN A 169 24.89 -20.22 22.26
C GLN A 169 24.26 -18.98 21.62
N CYS A 170 24.16 -17.91 22.42
CA CYS A 170 23.76 -16.61 21.93
C CYS A 170 24.73 -16.11 20.84
N LYS A 171 24.20 -15.56 19.75
CA LYS A 171 25.03 -14.97 18.69
C LYS A 171 25.86 -13.78 19.19
N TYR A 172 25.33 -13.01 20.14
CA TYR A 172 25.88 -11.70 20.50
C TYR A 172 26.79 -11.76 21.72
N CYS A 173 26.37 -12.44 22.79
CA CYS A 173 27.14 -12.54 24.04
C CYS A 173 27.68 -13.94 24.33
N HIS A 174 27.47 -14.92 23.42
CA HIS A 174 27.97 -16.29 23.53
C HIS A 174 27.48 -17.12 24.74
N SER A 175 26.61 -16.57 25.60
CA SER A 175 26.02 -17.31 26.71
C SER A 175 25.20 -18.50 26.22
N LYS A 176 25.19 -19.61 26.97
CA LYS A 176 24.39 -20.80 26.64
C LYS A 176 22.90 -20.47 26.64
N LEU A 177 22.20 -20.84 25.57
CA LEU A 177 20.75 -20.74 25.46
C LEU A 177 20.03 -21.84 26.27
N THR A 178 20.75 -22.92 26.60
CA THR A 178 20.24 -24.09 27.35
C THR A 178 20.07 -23.86 28.85
N THR A 179 20.67 -22.79 29.39
CA THR A 179 20.65 -22.45 30.83
C THR A 179 19.74 -21.26 31.13
N GLN A 180 18.94 -20.82 30.17
CA GLN A 180 18.01 -19.71 30.35
C GLN A 180 16.83 -20.14 31.22
N GLY A 181 16.38 -19.24 32.09
CA GLY A 181 15.18 -19.41 32.88
C GLY A 181 13.96 -19.62 31.98
N ILE A 182 12.96 -20.34 32.49
CA ILE A 182 11.76 -20.68 31.73
C ILE A 182 10.54 -19.99 32.36
N GLN A 183 9.57 -19.65 31.51
CA GLN A 183 8.24 -19.28 31.97
C GLN A 183 7.32 -20.48 31.71
N LYS A 184 7.01 -21.24 32.75
CA LYS A 184 6.04 -22.34 32.66
C LYS A 184 4.63 -21.77 32.44
N ILE A 185 3.82 -22.52 31.70
CA ILE A 185 2.40 -22.26 31.48
C ILE A 185 1.66 -23.35 32.26
N GLU A 186 0.83 -22.95 33.20
CA GLU A 186 0.05 -23.85 34.06
C GLU A 186 -1.45 -23.78 33.75
N ASP A 187 -1.90 -22.76 33.02
CA ASP A 187 -3.29 -22.62 32.59
C ASP A 187 -3.65 -23.68 31.55
N GLU A 188 -4.51 -24.62 31.95
CA GLU A 188 -4.98 -25.73 31.13
C GLU A 188 -5.69 -25.26 29.85
N LYS A 189 -6.40 -24.12 29.91
CA LYS A 189 -7.07 -23.56 28.71
C LYS A 189 -6.05 -23.14 27.66
N GLU A 190 -4.99 -22.45 28.08
CA GLU A 190 -3.90 -22.03 27.20
C GLU A 190 -3.12 -23.25 26.66
N ILE A 191 -2.87 -24.25 27.52
CA ILE A 191 -2.21 -25.50 27.11
C ILE A 191 -3.02 -26.22 26.03
N ASN A 192 -4.34 -26.36 26.22
CA ASN A 192 -5.22 -26.99 25.24
C ASN A 192 -5.27 -26.19 23.95
N TYR A 193 -5.41 -24.87 24.03
CA TYR A 193 -5.41 -23.98 22.87
C TYR A 193 -4.12 -24.08 22.04
N GLN A 194 -2.95 -24.11 22.70
CA GLN A 194 -1.67 -24.30 22.00
C GLN A 194 -1.53 -25.72 21.44
N SER A 195 -2.02 -26.74 22.15
CA SER A 195 -2.00 -28.13 21.70
C SER A 195 -2.83 -28.34 20.43
N GLU A 196 -4.00 -27.72 20.34
CA GLU A 196 -4.83 -27.70 19.12
C GLU A 196 -4.09 -27.11 17.92
N LYS A 197 -3.32 -26.03 18.11
CA LYS A 197 -2.48 -25.45 17.05
C LYS A 197 -1.40 -26.43 16.59
N TYR A 198 -0.76 -27.15 17.50
CA TYR A 198 0.18 -28.20 17.13
C TYR A 198 -0.48 -29.30 16.30
N ILE A 199 -1.68 -29.75 16.67
CA ILE A 199 -2.46 -30.73 15.91
C ILE A 199 -2.79 -30.18 14.51
N LYS A 200 -3.31 -28.95 14.43
CA LYS A 200 -3.64 -28.23 13.19
C LYS A 200 -2.43 -28.18 12.24
N TRP A 201 -1.27 -27.74 12.72
CA TRP A 201 -0.06 -27.64 11.88
C TRP A 201 0.55 -28.98 11.52
N ASN A 202 0.53 -29.97 12.41
CA ASN A 202 0.97 -31.32 12.07
C ASN A 202 0.07 -31.94 11.00
N TYR A 203 -1.25 -31.72 11.08
CA TYR A 203 -2.18 -32.12 10.02
C TYR A 203 -1.82 -31.40 8.71
N MET A 204 -1.62 -30.09 8.72
CA MET A 204 -1.27 -29.32 7.52
C MET A 204 0.10 -29.70 6.91
N LEU A 205 1.06 -30.16 7.70
CA LEU A 205 2.36 -30.64 7.22
C LEU A 205 2.37 -32.12 6.82
N ASN A 206 1.33 -32.88 7.17
CA ASN A 206 1.21 -34.26 6.72
C ASN A 206 0.96 -34.31 5.21
N LYS A 207 1.81 -35.01 4.45
CA LYS A 207 1.68 -35.15 2.99
C LYS A 207 0.39 -35.85 2.56
N LYS A 208 -0.17 -36.72 3.41
CA LYS A 208 -1.39 -37.49 3.10
C LYS A 208 -2.69 -36.73 3.38
N SER A 209 -2.62 -35.62 4.12
CA SER A 209 -3.82 -34.83 4.45
C SER A 209 -4.17 -33.87 3.34
N ARG A 210 -5.44 -33.46 3.28
CA ARG A 210 -5.93 -32.42 2.36
C ARG A 210 -6.21 -31.12 3.10
N ILE A 211 -6.16 -30.02 2.36
CA ILE A 211 -6.44 -28.67 2.89
C ILE A 211 -7.80 -28.17 2.40
N ALA A 212 -8.30 -28.70 1.30
CA ALA A 212 -9.59 -28.37 0.73
C ALA A 212 -10.42 -29.62 0.39
N PRO A 213 -11.75 -29.50 0.33
CA PRO A 213 -12.61 -30.59 -0.08
C PRO A 213 -12.51 -30.87 -1.59
N ARG A 214 -13.12 -31.98 -2.02
CA ARG A 214 -13.27 -32.28 -3.45
C ARG A 214 -14.66 -31.89 -3.91
N ILE A 215 -14.73 -31.09 -4.97
CA ILE A 215 -15.99 -30.65 -5.57
C ILE A 215 -15.94 -30.99 -7.07
N THR A 216 -16.77 -31.92 -7.50
CA THR A 216 -16.83 -32.36 -8.90
C THR A 216 -17.31 -31.22 -9.80
N GLY A 217 -16.62 -31.00 -10.92
CA GLY A 217 -16.98 -29.97 -11.91
C GLY A 217 -16.59 -28.53 -11.55
N VAL A 218 -15.90 -28.32 -10.43
CA VAL A 218 -15.40 -27.01 -10.01
C VAL A 218 -13.88 -26.93 -10.26
N PRO A 219 -13.39 -25.86 -10.93
CA PRO A 219 -11.95 -25.61 -11.07
C PRO A 219 -11.24 -25.57 -9.72
N SER A 220 -10.05 -26.15 -9.66
CA SER A 220 -9.30 -26.35 -8.41
C SER A 220 -9.01 -25.05 -7.65
N ASP A 221 -8.71 -23.97 -8.39
CA ASP A 221 -8.47 -22.63 -7.85
C ASP A 221 -9.70 -21.99 -7.19
N LYS A 222 -10.90 -22.49 -7.49
CA LYS A 222 -12.19 -22.01 -6.94
C LYS A 222 -12.73 -22.84 -5.79
N ILE A 223 -12.20 -24.04 -5.56
CA ILE A 223 -12.71 -24.98 -4.55
C ILE A 223 -12.76 -24.34 -3.17
N ILE A 224 -11.66 -23.72 -2.72
CA ILE A 224 -11.58 -23.07 -1.40
C ILE A 224 -12.65 -21.99 -1.26
N SER A 225 -12.86 -21.19 -2.32
CA SER A 225 -13.87 -20.13 -2.34
C SER A 225 -15.29 -20.66 -2.19
N TYR A 226 -15.68 -21.68 -2.96
CA TYR A 226 -16.98 -22.32 -2.82
C TYR A 226 -17.16 -22.92 -1.43
N SER A 227 -16.12 -23.57 -0.92
CA SER A 227 -16.15 -24.26 0.38
C SER A 227 -16.29 -23.29 1.54
N ILE A 228 -15.63 -22.13 1.50
CA ILE A 228 -15.78 -21.07 2.51
C ILE A 228 -17.20 -20.50 2.49
N LEU A 229 -17.75 -20.20 1.31
CA LEU A 229 -19.12 -19.71 1.21
C LEU A 229 -20.11 -20.74 1.79
N TYR A 230 -19.92 -22.01 1.47
CA TYR A 230 -20.77 -23.09 1.99
C TYR A 230 -20.62 -23.26 3.51
N ALA A 231 -19.40 -23.27 4.03
CA ALA A 231 -19.12 -23.38 5.46
C ALA A 231 -19.79 -22.25 6.27
N ALA A 232 -19.82 -21.03 5.71
CA ALA A 232 -20.52 -19.91 6.32
C ALA A 232 -22.06 -20.04 6.20
N ASN A 233 -22.55 -20.65 5.13
CA ASN A 233 -23.98 -20.84 4.82
C ASN A 233 -24.65 -21.99 5.59
N ALA A 234 -23.89 -23.03 5.93
CA ALA A 234 -24.40 -24.26 6.53
C ALA A 234 -25.33 -24.00 7.74
N PRO A 235 -26.38 -24.82 7.94
CA PRO A 235 -26.68 -26.07 7.21
C PRO A 235 -27.54 -25.95 5.93
N GLU A 236 -27.83 -24.74 5.43
CA GLU A 236 -28.70 -24.57 4.25
C GLU A 236 -28.04 -25.08 2.96
N GLU A 237 -28.80 -25.78 2.12
CA GLU A 237 -28.34 -26.29 0.82
C GLU A 237 -28.26 -25.21 -0.25
N GLU A 238 -29.03 -24.13 -0.11
CA GLU A 238 -29.04 -22.99 -1.03
C GLU A 238 -28.31 -21.78 -0.44
N TYR A 239 -27.74 -20.97 -1.32
CA TYR A 239 -27.00 -19.78 -0.99
C TYR A 239 -27.88 -18.72 -0.32
N ASN A 240 -27.49 -18.29 0.88
CA ASN A 240 -28.15 -17.26 1.65
C ASN A 240 -27.17 -16.15 2.04
N PHE A 241 -27.23 -15.03 1.30
CA PHE A 241 -26.32 -13.91 1.52
C PHE A 241 -26.38 -13.36 2.96
N ARG A 242 -27.57 -13.24 3.55
CA ARG A 242 -27.75 -12.66 4.89
C ARG A 242 -27.02 -13.50 5.94
N LYS A 243 -27.10 -14.83 5.82
CA LYS A 243 -26.43 -15.77 6.71
C LYS A 243 -24.92 -15.72 6.57
N ILE A 244 -24.40 -15.71 5.35
CA ILE A 244 -22.96 -15.60 5.11
C ILE A 244 -22.42 -14.25 5.61
N LYS A 245 -23.15 -13.16 5.35
CA LYS A 245 -22.81 -11.79 5.78
C LYS A 245 -22.73 -11.64 7.30
N SER A 246 -23.45 -12.47 8.07
CA SER A 246 -23.34 -12.48 9.54
C SER A 246 -21.99 -12.99 10.04
N LYS A 247 -21.26 -13.77 9.23
CA LYS A 247 -19.99 -14.41 9.62
C LYS A 247 -18.78 -13.89 8.85
N ILE A 248 -18.99 -13.39 7.64
CA ILE A 248 -17.93 -12.90 6.74
C ILE A 248 -18.26 -11.48 6.30
N ARG A 249 -17.23 -10.62 6.21
CA ARG A 249 -17.40 -9.26 5.71
C ARG A 249 -18.00 -9.23 4.30
N GLU A 250 -19.04 -8.41 4.14
CA GLU A 250 -19.78 -8.21 2.88
C GLU A 250 -18.88 -7.91 1.68
N ASP A 251 -17.92 -6.99 1.82
CA ASP A 251 -17.02 -6.62 0.75
C ASP A 251 -16.09 -7.76 0.30
N TYR A 252 -15.86 -8.73 1.19
CA TYR A 252 -15.09 -9.93 0.88
C TYR A 252 -15.96 -11.00 0.23
N ILE A 253 -17.20 -11.20 0.70
CA ILE A 253 -18.19 -12.10 0.08
C ILE A 253 -18.38 -11.75 -1.39
N HIS A 254 -18.61 -10.48 -1.73
CA HIS A 254 -18.78 -10.06 -3.11
C HIS A 254 -17.55 -10.35 -3.97
N ARG A 255 -16.33 -10.20 -3.43
CA ARG A 255 -15.09 -10.53 -4.17
C ARG A 255 -14.96 -12.03 -4.43
N ILE A 256 -15.33 -12.87 -3.45
CA ILE A 256 -15.37 -14.32 -3.63
C ILE A 256 -16.40 -14.69 -4.71
N ILE A 257 -17.61 -14.13 -4.65
CA ILE A 257 -18.67 -14.41 -5.63
C ILE A 257 -18.22 -14.04 -7.04
N ARG A 258 -17.64 -12.86 -7.23
CA ARG A 258 -17.06 -12.43 -8.52
C ARG A 258 -15.99 -13.41 -9.01
N PHE A 259 -15.10 -13.85 -8.12
CA PHE A 259 -14.04 -14.80 -8.44
C PHE A 259 -14.59 -16.17 -8.86
N VAL A 260 -15.53 -16.75 -8.09
CA VAL A 260 -16.12 -18.06 -8.45
C VAL A 260 -16.93 -17.99 -9.75
N ASN A 261 -17.53 -16.83 -10.05
CA ASN A 261 -18.22 -16.55 -11.31
C ASN A 261 -17.29 -16.31 -12.50
N GLY A 262 -15.97 -16.29 -12.31
CA GLY A 262 -14.99 -16.17 -13.39
C GLY A 262 -14.81 -14.75 -13.93
N GLU A 263 -15.17 -13.74 -13.15
CA GLU A 263 -14.76 -12.36 -13.47
C GLU A 263 -13.28 -12.16 -13.18
N ASP A 264 -12.69 -11.18 -13.87
CA ASP A 264 -11.37 -10.62 -13.55
C ASP A 264 -11.40 -9.95 -12.17
N SER A 265 -11.38 -10.79 -11.13
CA SER A 265 -11.20 -10.43 -9.74
C SER A 265 -9.78 -10.84 -9.36
N PRO A 266 -8.90 -9.89 -9.00
CA PRO A 266 -7.52 -10.20 -8.64
C PRO A 266 -7.39 -10.95 -7.30
N GLN A 267 -8.51 -11.33 -6.66
CA GLN A 267 -8.51 -11.77 -5.27
C GLN A 267 -8.91 -13.24 -5.13
N HIS A 268 -7.88 -14.08 -5.04
CA HIS A 268 -7.97 -15.43 -4.49
C HIS A 268 -8.09 -15.35 -2.96
N VAL A 269 -8.73 -16.34 -2.35
CA VAL A 269 -8.67 -16.52 -0.90
C VAL A 269 -7.25 -16.91 -0.56
N THR A 270 -6.51 -16.04 0.14
CA THR A 270 -5.14 -16.36 0.58
C THR A 270 -5.16 -17.39 1.71
N PHE A 271 -4.13 -18.22 1.82
CA PHE A 271 -4.08 -19.24 2.88
C PHE A 271 -4.22 -18.66 4.31
N PRO A 272 -3.60 -17.51 4.65
CA PRO A 272 -3.86 -16.85 5.93
C PRO A 272 -5.32 -16.42 6.12
N GLN A 273 -6.00 -16.00 5.05
CA GLN A 273 -7.42 -15.66 5.12
C GLN A 273 -8.28 -16.89 5.36
N LEU A 274 -7.96 -18.02 4.71
CA LEU A 274 -8.63 -19.29 4.97
C LEU A 274 -8.56 -19.63 6.46
N ILE A 275 -7.35 -19.66 7.05
CA ILE A 275 -7.17 -19.99 8.47
C ILE A 275 -7.99 -19.07 9.38
N ASN A 276 -7.91 -17.75 9.18
CA ASN A 276 -8.66 -16.79 10.00
C ASN A 276 -10.18 -16.97 9.88
N ILE A 277 -10.68 -17.32 8.68
CA ILE A 277 -12.11 -17.56 8.46
C ILE A 277 -12.54 -18.85 9.15
N LEU A 278 -11.76 -19.93 9.04
CA LEU A 278 -12.06 -21.18 9.72
C LEU A 278 -12.10 -21.02 11.24
N GLU A 279 -11.18 -20.25 11.81
CA GLU A 279 -11.17 -19.93 13.24
C GLU A 279 -12.42 -19.13 13.65
N ALA A 280 -12.80 -18.12 12.86
CA ALA A 280 -14.03 -17.36 13.11
C ALA A 280 -15.31 -18.21 12.99
N LEU A 281 -15.28 -19.25 12.14
CA LEU A 281 -16.36 -20.21 11.98
C LEU A 281 -16.30 -21.38 12.99
N GLN A 282 -15.24 -21.47 13.80
CA GLN A 282 -14.97 -22.60 14.69
C GLN A 282 -14.94 -23.96 13.96
N ILE A 283 -14.39 -23.98 12.74
CA ILE A 283 -14.25 -25.19 11.92
C ILE A 283 -12.78 -25.58 11.87
N SER A 284 -12.46 -26.84 12.17
CA SER A 284 -11.08 -27.32 12.03
C SER A 284 -10.69 -27.45 10.55
N ILE A 285 -9.40 -27.34 10.23
CA ILE A 285 -8.92 -27.55 8.85
C ILE A 285 -9.20 -28.98 8.35
N HIS A 286 -9.26 -29.95 9.27
CA HIS A 286 -9.62 -31.33 8.98
C HIS A 286 -11.08 -31.42 8.52
N ASP A 287 -12.00 -30.82 9.27
CA ASP A 287 -13.43 -30.88 8.97
C ASP A 287 -13.74 -30.08 7.70
N PHE A 288 -13.06 -28.93 7.52
CA PHE A 288 -13.15 -28.15 6.30
C PHE A 288 -12.74 -28.96 5.06
N ALA A 289 -11.63 -29.70 5.13
CA ALA A 289 -11.15 -30.54 4.03
C ALA A 289 -12.07 -31.74 3.73
N GLN A 290 -13.00 -32.07 4.64
CA GLN A 290 -13.99 -33.14 4.48
C GLN A 290 -15.38 -32.63 4.08
N LEU A 291 -15.57 -31.30 3.98
CA LEU A 291 -16.86 -30.72 3.62
C LEU A 291 -17.37 -31.27 2.28
N LYS A 292 -18.64 -31.64 2.26
CA LYS A 292 -19.36 -31.99 1.03
C LYS A 292 -20.19 -30.78 0.61
N VAL A 293 -19.72 -30.06 -0.41
CA VAL A 293 -20.45 -28.91 -0.96
C VAL A 293 -21.50 -29.41 -1.96
N PRO A 294 -22.81 -29.24 -1.70
CA PRO A 294 -23.86 -29.71 -2.59
C PRO A 294 -23.79 -29.01 -3.97
N PRO A 295 -24.04 -29.72 -5.09
CA PRO A 295 -24.17 -29.08 -6.39
C PRO A 295 -25.29 -28.02 -6.45
N ILE A 296 -26.34 -28.18 -5.63
CA ILE A 296 -27.45 -27.23 -5.49
C ILE A 296 -26.92 -25.89 -4.97
N PHE A 297 -26.10 -25.91 -3.91
CA PHE A 297 -25.46 -24.71 -3.36
C PHE A 297 -24.68 -23.94 -4.43
N ILE A 298 -23.85 -24.65 -5.20
CA ILE A 298 -23.02 -24.06 -6.27
C ILE A 298 -23.90 -23.38 -7.33
N ARG A 299 -25.02 -23.99 -7.70
CA ARG A 299 -25.97 -23.43 -8.69
C ARG A 299 -26.75 -22.24 -8.15
N SER A 300 -27.04 -22.23 -6.84
CA SER A 300 -27.80 -21.17 -6.16
C SER A 300 -26.98 -19.90 -5.90
N ILE A 301 -25.63 -19.98 -5.94
CA ILE A 301 -24.78 -18.80 -5.83
C ILE A 301 -25.17 -17.83 -6.95
N PRO A 302 -25.46 -16.55 -6.64
CA PRO A 302 -25.86 -15.58 -7.63
C PRO A 302 -24.76 -15.47 -8.67
N LYS A 303 -25.03 -16.01 -9.85
CA LYS A 303 -24.27 -15.69 -11.04
C LYS A 303 -24.48 -14.22 -11.26
N ASN A 304 -23.39 -13.49 -11.46
CA ASN A 304 -23.41 -12.04 -11.58
C ASN A 304 -24.54 -11.67 -12.55
N GLN A 305 -25.59 -11.03 -12.03
CA GLN A 305 -26.85 -10.89 -12.74
C GLN A 305 -26.56 -10.33 -14.14
N ASP A 306 -27.18 -11.01 -15.09
CA ASP A 306 -27.11 -10.84 -16.51
C ASP A 306 -26.73 -9.41 -16.94
N THR A 307 -25.65 -9.28 -17.70
CA THR A 307 -25.38 -8.06 -18.49
C THR A 307 -26.55 -7.71 -19.42
N ARG A 308 -27.51 -8.63 -19.62
CA ARG A 308 -28.73 -8.45 -20.41
C ARG A 308 -29.63 -7.31 -19.93
N ASN A 309 -29.63 -6.95 -18.63
CA ASN A 309 -30.46 -5.85 -18.13
C ASN A 309 -29.75 -4.47 -18.07
N LYS A 310 -28.48 -4.38 -18.48
CA LYS A 310 -27.70 -3.13 -18.41
C LYS A 310 -27.82 -2.34 -19.71
N HIS A 311 -28.97 -1.70 -19.94
CA HIS A 311 -29.22 -0.94 -21.16
C HIS A 311 -29.35 0.58 -20.89
N CYS A 312 -29.21 1.39 -21.94
CA CYS A 312 -29.41 2.83 -21.86
C CYS A 312 -30.90 3.15 -21.67
N LEU A 313 -31.25 3.94 -20.64
CA LEU A 313 -32.63 4.38 -20.38
C LEU A 313 -32.92 5.78 -20.96
N THR A 314 -31.96 6.42 -21.62
CA THR A 314 -32.12 7.77 -22.20
C THR A 314 -32.94 7.72 -23.49
N PRO A 315 -34.15 8.32 -23.54
CA PRO A 315 -35.06 8.18 -24.69
C PRO A 315 -34.54 8.77 -26.00
N TRP A 316 -33.77 9.86 -25.93
CA TRP A 316 -33.17 10.51 -27.11
C TRP A 316 -31.81 9.93 -27.52
N CYS A 317 -31.33 8.89 -26.85
CA CYS A 317 -30.07 8.26 -27.22
C CYS A 317 -30.29 7.26 -28.34
N SER A 318 -29.40 7.25 -29.34
CA SER A 318 -29.39 6.22 -30.40
C SER A 318 -29.19 4.78 -29.89
N SER A 319 -28.80 4.60 -28.62
CA SER A 319 -28.65 3.30 -27.97
C SER A 319 -29.77 3.00 -26.96
N TYR A 320 -30.89 3.74 -27.00
CA TYR A 320 -32.00 3.54 -26.06
C TYR A 320 -32.47 2.07 -26.05
N LYS A 321 -32.68 1.51 -24.86
CA LYS A 321 -33.02 0.09 -24.62
C LYS A 321 -32.00 -0.93 -25.13
N THR A 322 -30.79 -0.50 -25.53
CA THR A 322 -29.69 -1.41 -25.88
C THR A 322 -28.50 -1.24 -24.93
N ASN A 323 -27.64 -2.26 -24.88
CA ASN A 323 -26.40 -2.26 -24.10
C ASN A 323 -25.15 -2.04 -24.98
N VAL A 324 -25.31 -1.85 -26.29
CA VAL A 324 -24.22 -1.81 -27.29
C VAL A 324 -23.14 -0.79 -26.92
N THR A 325 -23.54 0.38 -26.43
CA THR A 325 -22.63 1.45 -26.04
C THR A 325 -22.50 1.62 -24.53
N MET A 326 -22.96 0.65 -23.75
CA MET A 326 -22.82 0.67 -22.30
C MET A 326 -21.42 0.23 -21.91
N ARG A 327 -20.71 1.08 -21.18
CA ARG A 327 -19.36 0.79 -20.71
C ARG A 327 -19.24 0.97 -19.22
N LYS A 328 -18.64 0.00 -18.55
CA LYS A 328 -18.34 0.05 -17.13
C LYS A 328 -17.25 1.07 -16.83
N ILE A 329 -17.41 1.82 -15.74
CA ILE A 329 -16.41 2.77 -15.26
C ILE A 329 -15.52 2.05 -14.23
N GLU A 330 -14.48 1.36 -14.70
CA GLU A 330 -13.70 0.40 -13.89
C GLU A 330 -13.10 0.98 -12.60
N HIS A 331 -12.77 2.27 -12.59
CA HIS A 331 -12.11 2.92 -11.46
C HIS A 331 -13.08 3.47 -10.41
N ILE A 332 -14.39 3.39 -10.66
CA ILE A 332 -15.45 3.85 -9.76
C ILE A 332 -16.18 2.62 -9.22
N SER A 333 -15.99 2.35 -7.92
CA SER A 333 -16.66 1.21 -7.27
C SER A 333 -18.16 1.42 -7.10
N HIS A 334 -18.60 2.67 -6.94
CA HIS A 334 -20.00 3.07 -6.86
C HIS A 334 -20.15 4.54 -7.22
N LEU A 335 -21.33 4.90 -7.73
CA LEU A 335 -21.76 6.30 -7.86
C LEU A 335 -22.62 6.66 -6.65
N GLN A 336 -22.67 7.93 -6.30
CA GLN A 336 -23.50 8.41 -5.20
C GLN A 336 -24.17 9.72 -5.60
N GLU A 337 -25.48 9.82 -5.36
CA GLU A 337 -26.28 11.02 -5.60
C GLU A 337 -27.31 11.16 -4.48
N LYS A 338 -27.39 12.33 -3.83
CA LYS A 338 -28.35 12.62 -2.75
C LYS A 338 -28.50 11.48 -1.71
N LYS A 339 -27.37 10.95 -1.23
CA LYS A 339 -27.23 9.82 -0.29
C LYS A 339 -27.53 8.42 -0.86
N ILE A 340 -28.13 8.31 -2.03
CA ILE A 340 -28.38 7.01 -2.69
C ILE A 340 -27.09 6.52 -3.34
N ARG A 341 -26.76 5.26 -3.12
CA ARG A 341 -25.58 4.59 -3.68
C ARG A 341 -25.97 3.73 -4.88
N TYR A 342 -25.14 3.73 -5.91
CA TYR A 342 -25.33 2.92 -7.10
C TYR A 342 -24.10 2.05 -7.34
N TYR A 343 -24.29 0.73 -7.33
CA TYR A 343 -23.25 -0.24 -7.65
C TYR A 343 -23.14 -0.46 -9.15
N ASN A 344 -22.07 -1.12 -9.61
CA ASN A 344 -21.86 -1.40 -11.03
C ASN A 344 -21.99 -0.14 -11.89
N ALA A 345 -21.15 0.87 -11.63
CA ALA A 345 -21.16 2.14 -12.34
C ALA A 345 -20.88 1.93 -13.84
N HIS A 346 -21.82 2.32 -14.69
CA HIS A 346 -21.64 2.35 -16.15
C HIS A 346 -22.03 3.71 -16.71
N VAL A 347 -21.65 3.93 -17.96
CA VAL A 347 -22.05 5.07 -18.76
C VAL A 347 -22.40 4.59 -20.17
N CYS A 348 -23.40 5.23 -20.80
CA CYS A 348 -23.64 5.04 -22.23
C CYS A 348 -22.70 5.96 -23.02
N THR A 349 -21.78 5.44 -23.83
CA THR A 349 -20.81 6.26 -24.58
C THR A 349 -21.43 7.08 -25.72
N ASN A 350 -22.71 6.88 -26.03
CA ASN A 350 -23.43 7.71 -26.99
C ASN A 350 -24.04 8.97 -26.36
N CYS A 351 -24.69 8.86 -25.20
CA CYS A 351 -25.34 9.98 -24.52
C CYS A 351 -24.64 10.45 -23.24
N PHE A 352 -23.61 9.74 -22.79
CA PHE A 352 -22.85 9.96 -21.56
C PHE A 352 -23.65 10.01 -20.25
N MET A 353 -24.90 9.51 -20.25
CA MET A 353 -25.64 9.29 -19.02
C MET A 353 -25.03 8.17 -18.20
N LYS A 354 -24.99 8.38 -16.89
CA LYS A 354 -24.47 7.43 -15.90
C LYS A 354 -25.58 6.56 -15.34
N TYR A 355 -25.27 5.29 -15.17
CA TYR A 355 -26.17 4.25 -14.72
C TYR A 355 -25.52 3.39 -13.65
N GLY A 356 -26.35 2.74 -12.84
CA GLY A 356 -25.92 1.74 -11.89
C GLY A 356 -27.10 1.04 -11.24
N ILE A 357 -26.81 0.02 -10.45
CA ILE A 357 -27.80 -0.70 -9.64
C ILE A 357 -28.02 0.10 -8.36
N ASN A 358 -29.22 0.61 -8.15
CA ASN A 358 -29.59 1.33 -6.94
C ASN A 358 -29.46 0.38 -5.73
N ALA A 359 -28.72 0.81 -4.71
CA ALA A 359 -28.44 0.00 -3.52
C ALA A 359 -29.69 -0.33 -2.68
N GLU A 360 -30.74 0.48 -2.79
CA GLU A 360 -31.97 0.32 -2.01
C GLU A 360 -33.01 -0.51 -2.74
N THR A 361 -33.17 -0.30 -4.06
CA THR A 361 -34.18 -1.00 -4.87
C THR A 361 -33.64 -2.22 -5.61
N GLU A 362 -32.32 -2.38 -5.68
CA GLU A 362 -31.63 -3.40 -6.48
C GLU A 362 -31.92 -3.33 -7.99
N GLU A 363 -32.48 -2.21 -8.47
CA GLU A 363 -32.83 -2.03 -9.88
C GLU A 363 -31.76 -1.25 -10.66
N TRP A 364 -31.67 -1.56 -11.95
CA TRP A 364 -30.88 -0.78 -12.90
C TRP A 364 -31.54 0.56 -13.19
N GLN A 365 -30.90 1.65 -12.80
CA GLN A 365 -31.47 2.99 -12.89
C GLN A 365 -30.45 4.02 -13.40
N GLN A 366 -30.96 5.14 -13.92
CA GLN A 366 -30.14 6.29 -14.24
C GLN A 366 -29.80 7.07 -12.96
N VAL A 367 -28.52 7.41 -12.79
CA VAL A 367 -28.02 8.03 -11.56
C VAL A 367 -28.51 9.46 -11.42
N GLY A 368 -29.35 9.71 -10.41
CA GLY A 368 -29.74 11.07 -10.02
C GLY A 368 -30.92 11.68 -10.76
N ASN A 369 -31.71 10.86 -11.47
CA ASN A 369 -32.91 11.30 -12.17
C ASN A 369 -32.67 12.48 -13.14
N ARG A 370 -31.50 12.49 -13.79
CA ARG A 370 -31.05 13.53 -14.69
C ARG A 370 -31.81 13.51 -16.02
N ILE A 371 -32.25 12.33 -16.46
CA ILE A 371 -33.07 12.19 -17.68
C ILE A 371 -34.33 13.04 -17.58
N VAL A 372 -35.12 12.86 -16.52
CA VAL A 372 -36.38 13.59 -16.30
C VAL A 372 -36.15 15.10 -16.25
N LYS A 373 -35.08 15.57 -15.59
CA LYS A 373 -34.76 17.01 -15.57
C LYS A 373 -34.41 17.56 -16.95
N ILE A 374 -33.68 16.79 -17.77
CA ILE A 374 -33.29 17.22 -19.11
C ILE A 374 -34.52 17.29 -20.03
N GLU A 375 -35.45 16.33 -19.93
CA GLU A 375 -36.71 16.37 -20.70
C GLU A 375 -37.53 17.58 -20.33
N LEU A 376 -37.75 17.80 -19.03
CA LEU A 376 -38.49 18.96 -18.53
C LEU A 376 -37.90 20.29 -19.05
N VAL A 377 -36.57 20.45 -18.95
CA VAL A 377 -35.90 21.68 -19.42
C VAL A 377 -35.96 21.81 -20.94
N ARG A 378 -35.77 20.72 -21.69
CA ARG A 378 -35.88 20.70 -23.15
C ARG A 378 -37.25 21.16 -23.60
N ASP A 379 -38.30 20.60 -23.00
CA ASP A 379 -39.68 20.85 -23.41
C ASP A 379 -40.05 22.31 -23.12
N LEU A 380 -39.75 22.81 -21.91
CA LEU A 380 -39.96 24.22 -21.55
C LEU A 380 -39.23 25.19 -22.49
N LEU A 381 -38.01 24.87 -22.90
CA LEU A 381 -37.26 25.69 -23.86
C LEU A 381 -37.88 25.70 -25.24
N ASN A 382 -38.35 24.54 -25.72
CA ASN A 382 -39.02 24.44 -27.01
C ASN A 382 -40.37 25.20 -27.01
N PHE A 383 -41.00 25.37 -25.84
CA PHE A 383 -42.15 26.27 -25.64
C PHE A 383 -41.77 27.76 -25.50
N GLY A 384 -40.50 28.13 -25.65
CA GLY A 384 -40.04 29.52 -25.58
C GLY A 384 -39.88 30.07 -24.15
N ILE A 385 -39.94 29.21 -23.13
CA ILE A 385 -39.74 29.63 -21.73
C ILE A 385 -38.25 29.89 -21.48
N ASN A 386 -37.93 31.11 -21.02
CA ASN A 386 -36.54 31.51 -20.79
C ASN A 386 -35.94 30.88 -19.52
N ARG A 387 -34.60 30.86 -19.44
CA ARG A 387 -33.82 30.26 -18.34
C ARG A 387 -34.20 30.74 -16.94
N LYS A 388 -34.45 32.04 -16.78
CA LYS A 388 -34.80 32.61 -15.47
C LYS A 388 -36.16 32.09 -15.01
N GLN A 389 -37.10 31.97 -15.94
CA GLN A 389 -38.42 31.40 -15.67
C GLN A 389 -38.31 29.91 -15.31
N ILE A 390 -37.57 29.12 -16.09
CA ILE A 390 -37.36 27.69 -15.80
C ILE A 390 -36.77 27.48 -14.40
N HIS A 391 -35.76 28.27 -14.02
CA HIS A 391 -35.18 28.21 -12.68
C HIS A 391 -36.23 28.47 -11.57
N ARG A 392 -37.06 29.50 -11.74
CA ARG A 392 -38.12 29.86 -10.78
C ARG A 392 -39.15 28.73 -10.64
N ASP A 393 -39.61 28.19 -11.76
CA ASP A 393 -40.74 27.26 -11.77
C ASP A 393 -40.34 25.84 -11.35
N THR A 394 -39.15 25.38 -11.78
CA THR A 394 -38.70 24.01 -11.53
C THR A 394 -37.85 23.87 -10.27
N LYS A 395 -37.37 24.99 -9.71
CA LYS A 395 -36.40 25.04 -8.60
C LYS A 395 -35.07 24.31 -8.90
N ILE A 396 -34.77 24.04 -10.18
CA ILE A 396 -33.48 23.46 -10.59
C ILE A 396 -32.40 24.53 -10.41
N PRO A 397 -31.30 24.28 -9.66
CA PRO A 397 -30.25 25.28 -9.44
C PRO A 397 -29.65 25.80 -10.75
N GLU A 398 -29.35 27.10 -10.83
CA GLU A 398 -28.86 27.74 -12.06
C GLU A 398 -27.59 27.08 -12.63
N LYS A 399 -26.72 26.58 -11.77
CA LYS A 399 -25.54 25.80 -12.17
C LYS A 399 -25.93 24.52 -12.91
N GLU A 400 -26.85 23.75 -12.34
CA GLU A 400 -27.34 22.50 -12.95
C GLU A 400 -28.09 22.81 -14.25
N LEU A 401 -28.88 23.89 -14.27
CA LEU A 401 -29.54 24.35 -15.49
C LEU A 401 -28.52 24.66 -16.60
N THR A 402 -27.43 25.37 -16.29
CA THR A 402 -26.38 25.67 -17.28
C THR A 402 -25.72 24.40 -17.82
N GLU A 403 -25.52 23.39 -16.97
CA GLU A 403 -24.98 22.08 -17.37
C GLU A 403 -25.94 21.31 -18.29
N ILE A 404 -27.25 21.30 -17.95
CA ILE A 404 -28.30 20.72 -18.79
C ILE A 404 -28.35 21.41 -20.15
N PHE A 405 -28.26 22.74 -20.20
CA PHE A 405 -28.23 23.49 -21.45
C PHE A 405 -27.04 23.12 -22.32
N GLY A 406 -25.84 23.10 -21.74
CA GLY A 406 -24.63 22.70 -22.47
C GLY A 406 -24.79 21.31 -23.08
N TYR A 407 -25.40 20.37 -22.32
CA TYR A 407 -25.73 19.04 -22.81
C TYR A 407 -26.74 19.04 -23.96
N LEU A 408 -27.87 19.74 -23.81
CA LEU A 408 -28.93 19.81 -24.81
C LEU A 408 -28.43 20.36 -26.15
N VAL A 409 -27.67 21.45 -26.13
CA VAL A 409 -27.11 22.07 -27.34
C VAL A 409 -26.07 21.15 -27.98
N GLN A 410 -25.14 20.60 -27.20
CA GLN A 410 -24.08 19.72 -27.68
C GLN A 410 -24.61 18.42 -28.31
N HIS A 411 -25.78 17.95 -27.87
CA HIS A 411 -26.46 16.76 -28.40
C HIS A 411 -27.56 17.09 -29.42
N LYS A 412 -27.71 18.36 -29.83
CA LYS A 412 -28.72 18.84 -30.80
C LYS A 412 -30.16 18.44 -30.43
N LEU A 413 -30.51 18.62 -29.15
CA LEU A 413 -31.82 18.23 -28.59
C LEU A 413 -32.81 19.41 -28.50
N LEU A 414 -32.40 20.61 -28.93
CA LEU A 414 -33.25 21.79 -29.03
C LEU A 414 -33.56 22.08 -30.49
N ARG A 415 -34.50 23.00 -30.73
CA ARG A 415 -34.71 23.59 -32.05
C ARG A 415 -33.40 24.18 -32.61
N SER A 416 -33.26 24.20 -33.94
CA SER A 416 -32.03 24.62 -34.63
C SER A 416 -31.63 26.07 -34.32
N ASP A 417 -32.59 26.99 -34.28
CA ASP A 417 -32.40 28.40 -33.93
C ASP A 417 -31.81 28.58 -32.52
N LEU A 418 -32.31 27.81 -31.55
CA LEU A 418 -31.76 27.81 -30.19
C LEU A 418 -30.38 27.17 -30.15
N CYS A 419 -30.14 26.09 -30.90
CA CYS A 419 -28.82 25.47 -30.96
C CYS A 419 -27.77 26.45 -31.52
N GLU A 420 -28.09 27.17 -32.60
CA GLU A 420 -27.21 28.17 -33.21
C GLU A 420 -26.91 29.32 -32.25
N GLN A 421 -27.93 29.84 -31.56
CA GLN A 421 -27.79 30.92 -30.58
C GLN A 421 -26.82 30.57 -29.44
N TYR A 422 -26.82 29.32 -28.98
CA TYR A 422 -26.05 28.89 -27.81
C TYR A 422 -24.77 28.12 -28.15
N THR A 423 -24.53 27.81 -29.43
CA THR A 423 -23.28 27.21 -29.86
C THR A 423 -22.17 28.26 -29.77
N PRO A 424 -21.10 28.02 -28.99
CA PRO A 424 -19.96 28.93 -28.95
C PRO A 424 -19.37 29.15 -30.34
N THR A 425 -19.02 30.40 -30.66
CA THR A 425 -18.41 30.76 -31.94
C THR A 425 -16.97 30.28 -32.07
N ASN A 426 -16.22 30.25 -30.95
CA ASN A 426 -14.80 29.91 -30.94
C ASN A 426 -14.55 28.51 -30.39
N GLN A 427 -14.39 27.53 -31.27
CA GLN A 427 -14.03 26.16 -30.90
C GLN A 427 -12.51 25.97 -30.80
N PRO A 428 -11.98 25.53 -29.64
CA PRO A 428 -10.57 25.15 -29.53
C PRO A 428 -10.23 24.00 -30.49
N GLU A 429 -9.07 24.09 -31.16
CA GLU A 429 -8.59 23.05 -32.10
C GLU A 429 -8.47 21.67 -31.43
N ASP A 430 -7.87 21.62 -30.22
CA ASP A 430 -7.79 20.41 -29.40
C ASP A 430 -8.49 20.60 -28.06
N LEU A 431 -9.78 20.28 -28.04
CA LEU A 431 -10.60 20.37 -26.85
C LEU A 431 -10.12 19.46 -25.71
N VAL A 432 -9.59 18.27 -26.03
CA VAL A 432 -9.16 17.32 -24.99
C VAL A 432 -7.88 17.82 -24.31
N SER A 433 -6.95 18.41 -25.08
CA SER A 433 -5.74 19.04 -24.53
C SER A 433 -6.08 20.19 -23.58
N VAL A 434 -7.07 21.04 -23.93
CA VAL A 434 -7.56 22.09 -23.02
C VAL A 434 -8.02 21.48 -21.70
N PHE A 435 -8.89 20.46 -21.71
CA PHE A 435 -9.37 19.83 -20.48
C PHE A 435 -8.28 19.05 -19.71
N LYS A 436 -7.27 18.50 -20.39
CA LYS A 436 -6.07 17.92 -19.75
C LYS A 436 -5.33 18.97 -18.91
N GLN A 437 -5.13 20.17 -19.45
CA GLN A 437 -4.47 21.26 -18.73
C GLN A 437 -5.28 21.70 -17.50
N LEU A 438 -6.62 21.78 -17.63
CA LEU A 438 -7.50 22.17 -16.52
C LEU A 438 -7.40 21.24 -15.30
N ILE A 439 -7.16 19.94 -15.50
CA ILE A 439 -7.03 18.95 -14.42
C ILE A 439 -5.73 19.12 -13.63
N ASN A 440 -4.68 19.67 -14.26
CA ASN A 440 -3.38 19.86 -13.63
C ASN A 440 -3.34 21.07 -12.70
N GLU A 441 -4.32 21.96 -12.82
CA GLU A 441 -4.43 23.17 -12.00
C GLU A 441 -5.26 22.94 -10.73
N SER A 442 -4.83 23.54 -9.63
CA SER A 442 -5.59 23.53 -8.37
C SER A 442 -6.91 24.30 -8.49
N GLY A 443 -8.00 23.75 -7.95
CA GLY A 443 -9.32 24.40 -7.93
C GLY A 443 -10.38 23.66 -8.75
N THR A 444 -11.51 24.32 -9.00
CA THR A 444 -12.59 23.72 -9.82
C THR A 444 -12.27 23.90 -11.30
N LEU A 445 -12.51 22.87 -12.12
CA LEU A 445 -12.27 22.90 -13.57
C LEU A 445 -12.84 24.15 -14.26
N PHE A 446 -14.05 24.58 -13.90
CA PHE A 446 -14.65 25.80 -14.46
C PHE A 446 -13.86 27.08 -14.11
N LYS A 447 -13.43 27.26 -12.85
CA LYS A 447 -12.60 28.42 -12.46
C LYS A 447 -11.29 28.44 -13.24
N ASN A 448 -10.69 27.27 -13.46
CA ASN A 448 -9.47 27.14 -14.24
C ASN A 448 -9.73 27.47 -15.71
N ALA A 449 -10.84 27.00 -16.29
CA ALA A 449 -11.24 27.31 -17.66
C ALA A 449 -11.44 28.81 -17.89
N LYS A 450 -12.14 29.48 -16.96
CA LYS A 450 -12.32 30.93 -17.00
C LYS A 450 -11.00 31.67 -16.88
N LYS A 451 -10.11 31.25 -15.97
CA LYS A 451 -8.81 31.91 -15.73
C LYS A 451 -7.84 31.75 -16.90
N MET A 452 -7.72 30.54 -17.45
CA MET A 452 -6.70 30.19 -18.44
C MET A 452 -7.14 30.48 -19.87
N PHE A 453 -8.42 30.27 -20.17
CA PHE A 453 -8.94 30.30 -21.54
C PHE A 453 -10.07 31.33 -21.71
N GLY A 454 -10.38 32.12 -20.68
CA GLY A 454 -11.46 33.12 -20.74
C GLY A 454 -12.87 32.53 -20.88
N MET A 455 -13.04 31.21 -20.77
CA MET A 455 -14.31 30.55 -21.05
C MET A 455 -15.42 31.02 -20.11
N SER A 456 -16.54 31.42 -20.70
CA SER A 456 -17.79 31.63 -19.98
C SER A 456 -18.33 30.30 -19.43
N ARG A 457 -19.29 30.38 -18.52
CA ARG A 457 -19.91 29.19 -17.92
C ARG A 457 -20.67 28.36 -18.95
N SER A 458 -21.36 29.00 -19.90
CA SER A 458 -22.10 28.32 -20.96
C SER A 458 -21.16 27.58 -21.90
N GLU A 459 -20.09 28.24 -22.37
CA GLU A 459 -19.07 27.62 -23.23
C GLU A 459 -18.42 26.42 -22.55
N TYR A 460 -18.03 26.57 -21.29
CA TYR A 460 -17.43 25.48 -20.51
C TYR A 460 -18.35 24.25 -20.48
N PHE A 461 -19.63 24.40 -20.17
CA PHE A 461 -20.54 23.26 -20.06
C PHE A 461 -20.95 22.67 -21.42
N TYR A 462 -21.01 23.49 -22.48
CA TYR A 462 -21.15 23.00 -23.85
C TYR A 462 -19.99 22.05 -24.21
N TYR A 463 -18.75 22.54 -24.07
CA TYR A 463 -17.57 21.76 -24.38
C TYR A 463 -17.36 20.57 -23.46
N PHE A 464 -17.64 20.73 -22.16
CA PHE A 464 -17.59 19.64 -21.20
C PHE A 464 -18.53 18.50 -21.58
N SER A 465 -19.70 18.81 -22.15
CA SER A 465 -20.69 17.81 -22.58
C SER A 465 -20.30 17.09 -23.87
N SER A 466 -19.22 17.50 -24.55
CA SER A 466 -18.78 16.83 -25.77
C SER A 466 -18.36 15.39 -25.51
N LYS A 467 -18.63 14.50 -26.48
CA LYS A 467 -18.32 13.06 -26.38
C LYS A 467 -16.84 12.81 -26.07
N LYS A 468 -15.94 13.55 -26.74
CA LYS A 468 -14.48 13.40 -26.58
C LYS A 468 -14.03 13.76 -25.15
N VAL A 469 -14.54 14.87 -24.60
CA VAL A 469 -14.19 15.33 -23.25
C VAL A 469 -14.74 14.38 -22.17
N GLN A 470 -16.02 13.98 -22.28
CA GLN A 470 -16.61 13.02 -21.34
C GLN A 470 -15.88 11.68 -21.35
N TYR A 471 -15.53 11.18 -22.55
CA TYR A 471 -14.75 9.94 -22.69
C TYR A 471 -13.38 10.06 -22.00
N TYR A 472 -12.66 11.16 -22.24
CA TYR A 472 -11.38 11.44 -21.58
C TYR A 472 -11.52 11.40 -20.05
N PHE A 473 -12.50 12.10 -19.48
CA PHE A 473 -12.70 12.11 -18.03
C PHE A 473 -13.01 10.74 -17.44
N LEU A 474 -13.87 9.97 -18.09
CA LEU A 474 -14.37 8.69 -17.55
C LEU A 474 -13.43 7.51 -17.79
N PHE A 475 -12.54 7.58 -18.78
CA PHE A 475 -11.73 6.41 -19.16
C PHE A 475 -10.23 6.68 -19.22
N GLU A 476 -9.79 7.86 -19.66
CA GLU A 476 -8.37 8.12 -19.94
C GLU A 476 -7.67 8.89 -18.81
N SER A 477 -8.33 9.90 -18.23
CA SER A 477 -7.76 10.75 -17.18
C SER A 477 -7.34 9.95 -15.94
N TYR A 478 -7.98 8.80 -15.71
CA TYR A 478 -7.61 7.91 -14.63
C TYR A 478 -6.31 7.14 -14.91
N GLU A 479 -6.07 6.72 -16.16
CA GLU A 479 -4.80 6.09 -16.53
C GLU A 479 -3.66 7.11 -16.49
N ASP A 480 -3.91 8.37 -16.86
CA ASP A 480 -2.95 9.47 -16.65
C ASP A 480 -2.62 9.62 -15.16
N LYS A 481 -3.63 9.70 -14.28
CA LYS A 481 -3.43 9.74 -12.81
C LYS A 481 -2.72 8.50 -12.26
N LYS A 482 -2.98 7.31 -12.82
CA LYS A 482 -2.28 6.07 -12.46
C LYS A 482 -0.82 6.09 -12.88
N ARG A 483 -0.48 6.63 -14.07
CA ARG A 483 0.93 6.77 -14.49
C ARG A 483 1.73 7.59 -13.48
N TYR A 484 1.14 8.64 -12.91
CA TYR A 484 1.79 9.40 -11.83
C TYR A 484 1.84 8.65 -10.48
N LYS A 485 0.92 7.71 -10.20
CA LYS A 485 0.90 6.85 -9.00
C LYS A 485 1.76 5.58 -9.08
N ARG A 486 2.12 5.11 -10.28
CA ARG A 486 2.94 3.90 -10.49
C ARG A 486 4.43 4.14 -10.23
N VAL A 487 4.87 5.39 -10.22
CA VAL A 487 6.24 5.73 -9.85
C VAL A 487 6.36 5.57 -8.34
N SER A 488 7.17 4.60 -7.90
CA SER A 488 7.31 4.30 -6.47
C SER A 488 7.72 5.54 -5.67
N LYS A 489 7.28 5.63 -4.41
CA LYS A 489 7.68 6.68 -3.47
C LYS A 489 9.21 6.87 -3.45
N GLY A 490 9.98 5.78 -3.62
CA GLY A 490 11.45 5.83 -3.69
C GLY A 490 11.96 6.71 -4.84
N ILE A 491 11.44 6.52 -6.06
CA ILE A 491 11.86 7.32 -7.22
C ILE A 491 11.55 8.80 -7.04
N TRP A 492 10.39 9.15 -6.48
CA TRP A 492 10.05 10.53 -6.16
C TRP A 492 10.93 11.11 -5.05
N THR A 493 11.28 10.30 -4.06
CA THR A 493 12.22 10.70 -3.00
C THR A 493 13.58 11.04 -3.60
N ASP A 494 14.10 10.20 -4.51
CA ASP A 494 15.40 10.43 -5.15
C ASP A 494 15.38 11.70 -6.03
N ARG A 495 14.31 11.93 -6.78
CA ARG A 495 14.13 13.15 -7.58
C ARG A 495 14.09 14.40 -6.72
N VAL A 496 13.29 14.39 -5.64
CA VAL A 496 13.21 15.52 -4.70
C VAL A 496 14.56 15.75 -4.03
N LEU A 497 15.28 14.70 -3.60
CA LEU A 497 16.60 14.83 -3.00
C LEU A 497 17.63 15.41 -3.98
N LYS A 498 17.54 15.06 -5.28
CA LYS A 498 18.39 15.64 -6.32
C LYS A 498 18.13 17.15 -6.48
N GLU A 499 16.87 17.54 -6.67
CA GLU A 499 16.49 18.96 -6.79
C GLU A 499 16.86 19.78 -5.55
N LEU A 500 16.64 19.23 -4.36
CA LEU A 500 17.01 19.91 -3.11
C LEU A 500 18.53 20.15 -3.03
N LYS A 501 19.37 19.27 -3.57
CA LYS A 501 20.82 19.50 -3.66
C LYS A 501 21.14 20.63 -4.63
N GLU A 502 20.50 20.66 -5.79
CA GLU A 502 20.71 21.73 -6.79
C GLU A 502 20.27 23.10 -6.26
N PHE A 503 19.12 23.18 -5.59
CA PHE A 503 18.65 24.41 -4.96
C PHE A 503 19.60 24.90 -3.84
N LYS A 504 20.15 23.98 -3.05
CA LYS A 504 21.18 24.30 -2.04
C LYS A 504 22.46 24.83 -2.69
N GLN A 505 22.92 24.21 -3.78
CA GLN A 505 24.15 24.63 -4.49
C GLN A 505 24.01 26.01 -5.14
N LYS A 506 22.84 26.29 -5.75
CA LYS A 506 22.55 27.58 -6.41
C LYS A 506 22.07 28.66 -5.45
N ASP A 507 21.99 28.36 -4.15
CA ASP A 507 21.42 29.25 -3.13
C ASP A 507 20.01 29.77 -3.51
N GLN A 508 19.16 28.91 -4.09
CA GLN A 508 17.77 29.23 -4.45
C GLN A 508 16.82 28.93 -3.29
N GLU A 509 15.75 29.71 -3.12
CA GLU A 509 14.76 29.48 -2.07
C GLU A 509 14.08 28.12 -2.21
N ILE A 510 14.16 27.29 -1.16
CA ILE A 510 13.46 26.00 -1.11
C ILE A 510 12.03 26.21 -0.63
N SER A 511 11.06 25.89 -1.50
CA SER A 511 9.64 25.79 -1.12
C SER A 511 8.98 24.61 -1.85
N ILE A 512 7.88 24.07 -1.30
CA ILE A 512 7.15 22.98 -1.97
C ILE A 512 6.66 23.39 -3.37
N LYS A 513 6.33 24.67 -3.56
CA LYS A 513 5.89 25.20 -4.86
C LYS A 513 7.03 25.20 -5.88
N TYR A 514 8.22 25.66 -5.48
CA TYR A 514 9.38 25.72 -6.37
C TYR A 514 9.93 24.34 -6.71
N ILE A 515 9.98 23.43 -5.73
CA ILE A 515 10.39 22.03 -5.98
C ILE A 515 9.37 21.33 -6.89
N ALA A 516 8.07 21.54 -6.68
CA ALA A 516 7.03 20.98 -7.54
C ALA A 516 7.15 21.49 -8.99
N ALA A 517 7.37 22.80 -9.16
CA ALA A 517 7.58 23.42 -10.47
C ALA A 517 8.84 22.86 -11.17
N SER A 518 9.98 22.74 -10.48
CA SER A 518 11.21 22.18 -11.06
C SER A 518 11.01 20.73 -11.54
N LEU A 519 10.22 19.96 -10.80
CA LEU A 519 9.90 18.57 -11.13
C LEU A 519 8.74 18.41 -12.13
N ASN A 520 8.20 19.51 -12.67
CA ASN A 520 7.00 19.52 -13.52
C ASN A 520 5.83 18.73 -12.91
N CYS A 521 5.53 18.97 -11.63
CA CYS A 521 4.47 18.29 -10.90
C CYS A 521 3.69 19.23 -9.97
N THR A 522 2.61 18.73 -9.37
CA THR A 522 1.80 19.51 -8.44
C THR A 522 2.29 19.36 -6.99
N PRO A 523 2.15 20.40 -6.14
CA PRO A 523 2.47 20.29 -4.71
C PRO A 523 1.69 19.18 -3.99
N GLU A 524 0.45 18.92 -4.41
CA GLU A 524 -0.39 17.85 -3.88
C GLU A 524 0.22 16.47 -4.13
N LEU A 525 0.85 16.26 -5.29
CA LEU A 525 1.52 15.00 -5.60
C LEU A 525 2.68 14.73 -4.62
N LEU A 526 3.49 15.74 -4.33
CA LEU A 526 4.56 15.64 -3.33
C LEU A 526 3.99 15.37 -1.91
N GLY A 527 2.82 15.94 -1.61
CA GLY A 527 2.07 15.66 -0.39
C GLY A 527 1.57 14.21 -0.30
N ILE A 528 1.00 13.65 -1.38
CA ILE A 528 0.51 12.26 -1.46
C ILE A 528 1.65 11.27 -1.19
N TYR A 529 2.87 11.57 -1.65
CA TYR A 529 4.05 10.75 -1.39
C TYR A 529 4.67 10.96 0.01
N GLY A 530 4.15 11.90 0.80
CA GLY A 530 4.68 12.23 2.13
C GLY A 530 6.07 12.84 2.08
N LEU A 531 6.35 13.68 1.07
CA LEU A 531 7.67 14.31 0.87
C LEU A 531 7.75 15.75 1.42
N ARG A 532 6.63 16.27 1.96
CA ARG A 532 6.56 17.62 2.53
C ARG A 532 7.57 17.79 3.67
N GLU A 533 7.68 16.82 4.57
CA GLU A 533 8.63 16.83 5.69
C GLU A 533 10.09 16.93 5.24
N ILE A 534 10.45 16.24 4.16
CA ILE A 534 11.82 16.25 3.61
C ILE A 534 12.15 17.65 3.07
N ILE A 535 11.20 18.26 2.34
CA ILE A 535 11.35 19.61 1.77
C ILE A 535 11.42 20.65 2.90
N ASP A 536 10.57 20.53 3.92
CA ASP A 536 10.55 21.45 5.06
C ASP A 536 11.84 21.39 5.88
N LYS A 537 12.38 20.17 6.11
CA LYS A 537 13.67 19.99 6.77
C LYS A 537 14.81 20.63 5.96
N ALA A 538 14.84 20.41 4.65
CA ALA A 538 15.87 20.99 3.78
C ALA A 538 15.80 22.52 3.72
N ARG A 539 14.59 23.10 3.74
CA ARG A 539 14.36 24.55 3.83
C ARG A 539 14.91 25.12 5.16
N GLU A 540 14.64 24.46 6.27
CA GLU A 540 15.13 24.89 7.58
C GLU A 540 16.66 24.78 7.70
N GLU A 541 17.25 23.71 7.14
CA GLU A 541 18.71 23.57 7.04
C GLU A 541 19.33 24.70 6.20
N GLN A 542 18.77 25.00 5.03
CA GLN A 542 19.26 26.10 4.18
C GLN A 542 19.17 27.44 4.90
N ARG A 543 18.05 27.71 5.58
CA ARG A 543 17.87 28.94 6.38
C ARG A 543 18.96 29.07 7.45
N LYS A 544 19.26 28.00 8.18
CA LYS A 544 20.33 27.99 9.19
C LYS A 544 21.70 28.25 8.57
N CYS A 545 22.04 27.60 7.45
CA CYS A 545 23.30 27.83 6.75
C CYS A 545 23.44 29.29 6.29
N ARG A 546 22.37 29.90 5.74
CA ARG A 546 22.36 31.31 5.35
C ARG A 546 22.57 32.24 6.53
N LEU A 547 21.90 31.97 7.66
CA LEU A 547 22.07 32.75 8.89
C LEU A 547 23.50 32.64 9.43
N SER A 548 24.10 31.46 9.45
CA SER A 548 25.50 31.29 9.89
C SER A 548 26.49 32.02 8.99
N ARG A 549 26.30 31.99 7.66
CA ARG A 549 27.17 32.73 6.73
C ARG A 549 27.06 34.24 6.94
N LEU A 550 25.83 34.75 7.11
CA LEU A 550 25.58 36.15 7.44
C LEU A 550 26.17 36.54 8.79
N GLU A 551 26.10 35.67 9.80
CA GLU A 551 26.73 35.94 11.11
C GLU A 551 28.24 36.13 10.98
N ILE A 552 28.92 35.28 10.20
CA ILE A 552 30.36 35.42 9.94
C ILE A 552 30.64 36.74 9.22
N GLU A 553 29.88 37.06 8.17
CA GLU A 553 30.02 38.31 7.44
C GLU A 553 29.85 39.53 8.36
N TYR A 554 28.85 39.51 9.25
CA TYR A 554 28.61 40.56 10.22
C TYR A 554 29.75 40.68 11.22
N ARG A 555 30.26 39.57 11.77
CA ARG A 555 31.43 39.58 12.66
C ARG A 555 32.62 40.23 11.99
N THR A 556 32.96 39.81 10.77
CA THR A 556 34.08 40.39 10.01
C THR A 556 33.90 41.89 9.75
N LYS A 557 32.68 42.35 9.41
CA LYS A 557 32.40 43.78 9.24
C LYS A 557 32.56 44.55 10.53
N ILE A 558 32.10 43.98 11.64
CA ILE A 558 32.15 44.61 12.96
C ILE A 558 33.60 44.67 13.46
N ASP A 559 34.35 43.58 13.38
CA ASP A 559 35.78 43.56 13.78
C ASP A 559 36.57 44.64 13.04
N ARG A 560 36.44 44.73 11.71
CA ARG A 560 37.07 45.79 10.91
C ARG A 560 36.66 47.20 11.34
N TYR A 561 35.41 47.38 11.75
CA TYR A 561 34.92 48.68 12.23
C TYR A 561 35.49 49.03 13.61
N PHE A 562 35.67 48.05 14.49
CA PHE A 562 36.33 48.22 15.78
C PHE A 562 37.81 48.63 15.58
N ASP A 563 38.54 47.93 14.70
CA ASP A 563 39.93 48.26 14.37
C ASP A 563 40.06 49.71 13.86
N GLN A 564 39.17 50.13 12.96
CA GLN A 564 39.13 51.50 12.45
C GLN A 564 38.81 52.54 13.52
N CYS A 565 37.92 52.23 14.46
CA CYS A 565 37.60 53.14 15.56
C CYS A 565 38.76 53.25 16.55
N GLU A 566 39.50 52.18 16.78
CA GLU A 566 40.71 52.17 17.62
C GLU A 566 41.81 53.07 17.01
N ILE A 567 42.11 52.91 15.72
CA ILE A 567 43.09 53.73 15.00
C ILE A 567 42.72 55.22 15.06
N ASN A 568 41.44 55.55 14.95
CA ASN A 568 40.95 56.94 14.90
C ASN A 568 40.55 57.50 16.28
N ASN A 569 40.75 56.75 17.38
CA ASN A 569 40.31 57.11 18.74
C ASN A 569 38.81 57.52 18.84
N LYS A 570 37.95 56.90 18.03
CA LYS A 570 36.52 57.22 17.93
C LYS A 570 35.70 56.39 18.92
N GLY A 571 34.63 56.97 19.48
CA GLY A 571 33.67 56.20 20.30
C GLY A 571 32.79 55.29 19.47
N ILE A 572 32.38 54.15 20.04
CA ILE A 572 31.47 53.18 19.40
C ILE A 572 30.11 53.19 20.11
N LEU A 573 29.02 53.40 19.34
CA LEU A 573 27.65 53.22 19.81
C LEU A 573 27.03 51.96 19.20
N PHE A 574 26.07 51.35 19.92
CA PHE A 574 25.33 50.20 19.41
C PHE A 574 24.59 50.49 18.11
N LYS A 575 24.03 51.70 17.98
CA LYS A 575 23.30 52.15 16.79
C LYS A 575 24.19 52.05 15.54
N ASP A 576 25.44 52.51 15.64
CA ASP A 576 26.41 52.52 14.54
C ASP A 576 26.70 51.09 14.03
N ILE A 577 26.80 50.11 14.95
CA ILE A 577 27.03 48.71 14.61
C ILE A 577 25.84 48.12 13.82
N TYR A 578 24.61 48.39 14.26
CA TYR A 578 23.40 47.89 13.59
C TYR A 578 23.16 48.58 12.24
N GLU A 579 23.51 49.87 12.13
CA GLU A 579 23.51 50.59 10.85
C GLU A 579 24.56 50.02 9.89
N LEU A 580 25.78 49.74 10.36
CA LEU A 580 26.86 49.15 9.58
C LEU A 580 26.48 47.81 8.93
N ILE A 581 25.84 46.91 9.69
CA ILE A 581 25.41 45.61 9.17
C ILE A 581 24.07 45.68 8.41
N GLY A 582 23.43 46.86 8.38
CA GLY A 582 22.17 47.09 7.68
C GLY A 582 21.00 46.28 8.24
N ARG A 583 20.96 46.04 9.56
CA ARG A 583 19.92 45.23 10.22
C ARG A 583 19.47 45.85 11.53
N ARG A 584 18.18 45.72 11.81
CA ARG A 584 17.60 46.13 13.10
C ARG A 584 18.10 45.23 14.22
N GLN A 585 18.28 45.79 15.41
CA GLN A 585 18.68 45.05 16.61
C GLN A 585 17.73 43.89 16.93
N THR A 586 16.41 44.09 16.78
CA THR A 586 15.39 43.07 17.02
C THR A 586 15.60 41.84 16.14
N TYR A 587 15.93 42.03 14.86
CA TYR A 587 16.21 40.94 13.92
C TYR A 587 17.43 40.11 14.38
N ILE A 588 18.52 40.77 14.76
CA ILE A 588 19.73 40.07 15.23
C ILE A 588 19.45 39.33 16.54
N LYS A 589 18.68 39.92 17.45
CA LYS A 589 18.29 39.27 18.72
C LYS A 589 17.42 38.03 18.50
N GLU A 590 16.49 38.09 17.55
CA GLU A 590 15.56 37.00 17.24
C GLU A 590 16.24 35.86 16.47
N TYR A 591 17.05 36.18 15.47
CA TYR A 591 17.59 35.18 14.52
C TYR A 591 19.06 34.82 14.74
N MET A 592 19.83 35.64 15.47
CA MET A 592 21.27 35.45 15.73
C MET A 592 21.64 35.86 17.18
N PRO A 593 21.04 35.25 18.21
CA PRO A 593 21.20 35.70 19.61
C PRO A 593 22.66 35.72 20.09
N LYS A 594 23.47 34.74 19.66
CA LYS A 594 24.90 34.68 19.97
C LYS A 594 25.69 35.86 19.40
N LEU A 595 25.31 36.34 18.21
CA LEU A 595 25.90 37.55 17.63
C LEU A 595 25.49 38.78 18.44
N SER A 596 24.21 38.90 18.81
CA SER A 596 23.74 40.01 19.65
C SER A 596 24.47 40.11 20.98
N GLU A 597 24.69 38.98 21.64
CA GLU A 597 25.44 38.89 22.90
C GLU A 597 26.90 39.27 22.69
N TRP A 598 27.54 38.71 21.65
CA TRP A 598 28.92 39.02 21.31
C TRP A 598 29.12 40.51 21.00
N ILE A 599 28.24 41.14 20.21
CA ILE A 599 28.27 42.60 19.95
C ILE A 599 28.23 43.36 21.28
N SER A 600 27.36 42.96 22.19
CA SER A 600 27.22 43.62 23.50
C SER A 600 28.48 43.52 24.34
N THR A 601 29.13 42.36 24.32
CA THR A 601 30.42 42.14 25.00
C THR A 601 31.54 42.96 24.38
N GLN A 602 31.66 42.98 23.04
CA GLN A 602 32.70 43.76 22.36
C GLN A 602 32.57 45.26 22.63
N VAL A 603 31.36 45.83 22.55
CA VAL A 603 31.13 47.25 22.86
C VAL A 603 31.49 47.58 24.31
N LYS A 604 31.14 46.71 25.26
CA LYS A 604 31.49 46.90 26.69
C LYS A 604 33.01 46.86 26.89
N ASN A 605 33.68 45.86 26.32
CA ASN A 605 35.13 45.70 26.43
C ASN A 605 35.88 46.92 25.86
N TYR A 606 35.46 47.40 24.69
CA TYR A 606 36.03 48.59 24.06
C TYR A 606 35.86 49.84 24.92
N LYS A 607 34.66 50.07 25.48
CA LYS A 607 34.40 51.20 26.38
C LYS A 607 35.27 51.15 27.64
N ASN A 608 35.45 49.97 28.22
CA ASN A 608 36.30 49.77 29.40
C ASN A 608 37.77 50.06 29.08
N LYS A 609 38.29 49.54 27.96
CA LYS A 609 39.68 49.77 27.51
C LYS A 609 39.96 51.27 27.35
N ARG A 610 39.09 51.98 26.63
CA ARG A 610 39.24 53.43 26.41
C ARG A 610 39.11 54.26 27.70
N HIS A 611 38.35 53.80 28.68
CA HIS A 611 38.24 54.48 29.97
C HIS A 611 39.51 54.32 30.83
N VAL A 612 40.20 53.18 30.72
CA VAL A 612 41.52 52.96 31.33
C VAL A 612 42.57 53.83 30.64
N ASP A 613 42.57 53.88 29.30
CA ASP A 613 43.53 54.67 28.52
C ASP A 613 43.36 56.20 28.67
N LYS A 614 42.18 56.67 29.08
CA LYS A 614 41.95 58.09 29.43
C LYS A 614 42.34 58.46 30.86
N ARG A 615 42.53 57.47 31.73
CA ARG A 615 42.92 57.66 33.14
C ARG A 615 44.44 57.55 33.34
N LYS A 616 45.13 56.93 32.40
CA LYS A 616 46.59 57.04 32.22
C LYS A 616 46.89 58.28 31.39
#